data_AF-A0A396H6M7-F1
#
_entry.id   AF-A0A396H6M7-F1
#
_cell.length_a   1.000
_cell.length_b   1.000
_cell.length_c   1.000
_cell.angle_alpha   90.00
_cell.angle_beta   90.00
_cell.angle_gamma   90.00
#
_symmetry.space_group_name_H-M   'P 1'
#
loop_
_entity.id
_entity.type
_entity.pdbx_description
1 polymer ?
#
loop_
_entity_poly.entity_id
_entity_poly.type
_entity_poly.pdbx_seq_one_letter_code
_entity_poly.pdbx_strand_id
1 'polypeptide(L)'
;MAYVNNCFMNHTLFHKALKEAFEVFCNKTVAGSSSAELLSSFCDNILKKGGSEKMSDEAIEETLEKVVKLLAYISDKDLFAEFYRKKLARRLLFDRSANDEHEKCILTKLKQQCGGQFTSKMEGMVVDLTLARDNQLKFQEYLNENSDVHPGIDLTVTVLTTGFWPSYKSFDLNLPSEMVKCVEVFKGFYETKTKHRKLTWIYSLGTCNIIGKFEPKTIELIVSTYQAAALLLFNTADKLSYSEIMTQLNLTNEDLVRLLHSLSCAKYKILAKEPNTRTISPNDSFEFNSKFTDKMRRIKIPLPPVDERKKVIEDVDKDRRYAIDAAIVRIMKSRKVLGHQQLVLECVEQLGRMFKPDIKAIKKRIEDLITRDYLERDKENPNTFRYLA
;
A
#
# COMPACT_ATOMS: atom_id res chain seq x y z
N MET A 1 -12.85 14.68 27.95
CA MET A 1 -12.74 16.04 28.52
C MET A 1 -13.78 16.37 29.58
N ALA A 2 -14.94 15.68 29.66
CA ALA A 2 -16.02 16.02 30.59
C ALA A 2 -15.58 16.23 32.05
N TYR A 3 -14.68 15.40 32.58
CA TYR A 3 -14.21 15.53 33.97
C TYR A 3 -13.37 16.79 34.21
N VAL A 4 -12.49 17.16 33.26
CA VAL A 4 -11.68 18.39 33.35
C VAL A 4 -12.58 19.62 33.23
N ASN A 5 -13.56 19.58 32.33
CA ASN A 5 -14.48 20.68 32.11
C ASN A 5 -15.39 20.89 33.33
N ASN A 6 -15.99 19.82 33.84
CA ASN A 6 -17.06 19.90 34.84
C ASN A 6 -16.53 19.90 36.27
N CYS A 7 -15.57 19.02 36.60
CA CYS A 7 -15.09 18.83 37.97
C CYS A 7 -13.88 19.72 38.28
N PHE A 8 -13.04 20.01 37.28
CA PHE A 8 -11.87 20.89 37.44
C PHE A 8 -12.07 22.27 36.83
N MET A 9 -13.32 22.69 36.61
CA MET A 9 -13.68 24.03 36.14
C MET A 9 -12.87 24.49 34.91
N ASN A 10 -12.61 23.57 33.98
CA ASN A 10 -11.83 23.84 32.77
C ASN A 10 -10.40 24.35 33.04
N HIS A 11 -9.81 24.01 34.19
CA HIS A 11 -8.52 24.53 34.63
C HIS A 11 -7.36 24.06 33.74
N THR A 12 -6.54 25.01 33.27
CA THR A 12 -5.50 24.81 32.25
C THR A 12 -4.44 23.79 32.65
N LEU A 13 -4.02 23.77 33.93
CA LEU A 13 -3.07 22.77 34.43
C LEU A 13 -3.56 21.33 34.26
N PHE A 14 -4.85 21.05 34.49
CA PHE A 14 -5.41 19.71 34.32
C PHE A 14 -5.52 19.31 32.85
N HIS A 15 -5.81 20.27 31.96
CA HIS A 15 -5.74 20.04 30.51
C HIS A 15 -4.32 19.69 30.05
N LYS A 16 -3.31 20.41 30.56
CA LYS A 16 -1.90 20.14 30.26
C LYS A 16 -1.50 18.75 30.76
N ALA A 17 -1.78 18.44 32.03
CA ALA A 17 -1.46 17.14 32.62
C ALA A 17 -2.14 15.98 31.88
N LEU A 18 -3.41 16.15 31.49
CA LEU A 18 -4.13 15.14 30.71
C LEU A 18 -3.48 14.93 29.33
N LYS A 19 -3.14 16.02 28.63
CA LYS A 19 -2.48 15.96 27.32
C LYS A 19 -1.14 15.23 27.42
N GLU A 20 -0.29 15.60 28.39
CA GLU A 20 1.01 14.97 28.62
C GLU A 20 0.86 13.48 28.94
N ALA A 21 -0.11 13.11 29.79
CA ALA A 21 -0.39 11.71 30.09
C ALA A 21 -0.80 10.92 28.83
N PHE A 22 -1.67 11.48 27.98
CA PHE A 22 -2.07 10.89 26.71
C PHE A 22 -0.89 10.71 25.75
N GLU A 23 -0.03 11.71 25.61
CA GLU A 23 1.20 11.60 24.81
C GLU A 23 2.12 10.49 25.34
N VAL A 24 2.19 10.27 26.66
CA VAL A 24 3.01 9.19 27.23
C VAL A 24 2.44 7.81 26.91
N PHE A 25 1.15 7.56 27.21
CA PHE A 25 0.62 6.20 27.06
C PHE A 25 0.27 5.84 25.61
N CYS A 26 -0.22 6.80 24.79
CA CYS A 26 -0.53 6.54 23.39
C CYS A 26 0.70 6.15 22.58
N ASN A 27 1.90 6.50 23.03
CA ASN A 27 3.15 6.17 22.35
C ASN A 27 3.85 4.93 22.92
N LYS A 28 3.20 4.17 23.81
CA LYS A 28 3.69 2.86 24.24
C LYS A 28 3.34 1.78 23.22
N THR A 29 4.22 0.79 23.09
CA THR A 29 3.94 -0.41 22.30
C THR A 29 3.01 -1.33 23.06
N VAL A 30 1.99 -1.85 22.40
CA VAL A 30 0.98 -2.75 22.97
C VAL A 30 1.01 -4.07 22.21
N ALA A 31 1.33 -5.18 22.89
CA ALA A 31 1.45 -6.51 22.29
C ALA A 31 2.33 -6.55 21.02
N GLY A 32 3.40 -5.75 21.01
CA GLY A 32 4.32 -5.64 19.88
C GLY A 32 3.88 -4.68 18.77
N SER A 33 2.71 -4.05 18.85
CA SER A 33 2.20 -3.06 17.88
C SER A 33 2.19 -1.63 18.42
N SER A 34 2.38 -0.65 17.53
CA SER A 34 2.25 0.76 17.87
C SER A 34 0.79 1.21 17.80
N SER A 35 0.43 2.25 18.56
CA SER A 35 -0.91 2.84 18.45
C SER A 35 -1.21 3.37 17.05
N ALA A 36 -0.19 3.83 16.31
CA ALA A 36 -0.32 4.24 14.91
C ALA A 36 -0.84 3.10 14.01
N GLU A 37 -0.27 1.90 14.15
CA GLU A 37 -0.69 0.71 13.42
C GLU A 37 -2.10 0.25 13.81
N LEU A 38 -2.38 0.23 15.12
CA LEU A 38 -3.67 -0.20 15.67
C LEU A 38 -4.79 0.75 15.25
N LEU A 39 -4.56 2.06 15.33
CA LEU A 39 -5.53 3.07 14.94
C LEU A 39 -5.82 3.02 13.45
N SER A 40 -4.80 2.85 12.61
CA SER A 40 -4.96 2.64 11.17
C SER A 40 -5.79 1.39 10.85
N SER A 41 -5.55 0.29 11.56
CA SER A 41 -6.33 -0.94 11.42
C SER A 41 -7.77 -0.81 11.91
N PHE A 42 -8.00 -0.03 12.97
CA PHE A 42 -9.32 0.30 13.46
C PHE A 42 -10.14 1.07 12.42
N CYS A 43 -9.55 2.11 11.81
CA CYS A 43 -10.21 2.85 10.73
C CYS A 43 -10.56 1.96 9.54
N ASP A 44 -9.63 1.10 9.12
CA ASP A 44 -9.87 0.17 8.01
C ASP A 44 -11.00 -0.82 8.30
N ASN A 45 -11.11 -1.27 9.56
CA ASN A 45 -12.21 -2.13 9.96
C ASN A 45 -13.58 -1.45 9.95
N ILE A 46 -13.64 -0.14 10.21
CA ILE A 46 -14.89 0.63 10.12
C ILE A 46 -15.26 0.91 8.66
N LEU A 47 -14.28 1.29 7.84
CA LEU A 47 -14.50 1.80 6.48
C LEU A 47 -14.65 0.70 5.42
N LYS A 48 -14.30 -0.55 5.75
CA LYS A 48 -14.47 -1.69 4.83
C LYS A 48 -15.92 -2.19 4.81
N LYS A 49 -16.36 -2.74 3.67
CA LYS A 49 -17.64 -3.46 3.52
C LYS A 49 -17.81 -4.51 4.62
N GLY A 50 -18.98 -4.55 5.25
CA GLY A 50 -19.29 -5.39 6.42
C GLY A 50 -18.86 -4.83 7.78
N GLY A 51 -17.97 -3.83 7.79
CA GLY A 51 -17.50 -3.16 9.02
C GLY A 51 -18.44 -2.09 9.54
N SER A 52 -19.05 -1.34 8.63
CA SER A 52 -19.96 -0.25 8.91
C SER A 52 -21.42 -0.69 9.15
N GLU A 53 -21.78 -1.95 8.87
CA GLU A 53 -23.18 -2.43 8.89
C GLU A 53 -23.88 -2.31 10.25
N LYS A 54 -23.12 -2.11 11.33
CA LYS A 54 -23.65 -1.99 12.70
C LYS A 54 -23.74 -0.54 13.20
N MET A 55 -23.41 0.44 12.38
CA MET A 55 -23.31 1.84 12.77
C MET A 55 -24.10 2.72 11.80
N SER A 56 -24.72 3.79 12.30
CA SER A 56 -25.26 4.83 11.43
C SER A 56 -24.14 5.68 10.85
N ASP A 57 -24.41 6.39 9.76
CA ASP A 57 -23.44 7.28 9.12
C ASP A 57 -22.96 8.37 10.09
N GLU A 58 -23.84 8.91 10.94
CA GLU A 58 -23.48 9.90 11.97
C GLU A 58 -22.53 9.31 13.03
N ALA A 59 -22.79 8.06 13.46
CA ALA A 59 -21.94 7.38 14.42
C ALA A 59 -20.55 7.07 13.84
N ILE A 60 -20.49 6.75 12.53
CA ILE A 60 -19.23 6.57 11.82
C ILE A 60 -18.47 7.89 11.78
N GLU A 61 -19.09 8.99 11.36
CA GLU A 61 -18.44 10.29 11.30
C GLU A 61 -17.92 10.73 12.68
N GLU A 62 -18.72 10.59 13.74
CA GLU A 62 -18.31 10.90 15.11
C GLU A 62 -17.13 10.03 15.56
N THR A 63 -17.10 8.76 15.15
CA THR A 63 -16.00 7.85 15.45
C THR A 63 -14.72 8.25 14.71
N LEU A 64 -14.82 8.63 13.43
CA LEU A 64 -13.68 9.13 12.65
C LEU A 64 -13.13 10.43 13.25
N GLU A 65 -14.00 11.32 13.73
CA GLU A 65 -13.60 12.53 14.46
C GLU A 65 -12.81 12.20 15.74
N LYS A 66 -13.26 11.20 16.52
CA LYS A 66 -12.55 10.73 17.72
C LYS A 66 -11.19 10.11 17.38
N VAL A 67 -11.09 9.36 16.28
CA VAL A 67 -9.83 8.80 15.78
C VAL A 67 -8.83 9.92 15.50
N VAL A 68 -9.22 10.94 14.74
CA VAL A 68 -8.29 12.02 14.37
C VAL A 68 -7.88 12.83 15.61
N LYS A 69 -8.79 13.04 16.57
CA LYS A 69 -8.45 13.63 17.87
C LYS A 69 -7.42 12.80 18.65
N LEU A 70 -7.52 11.46 18.61
CA LEU A 70 -6.56 10.58 19.26
C LEU A 70 -5.20 10.60 18.55
N LEU A 71 -5.19 10.70 17.22
CA LEU A 71 -3.97 10.78 16.40
C LEU A 71 -3.10 12.00 16.79
N ALA A 72 -3.70 13.08 17.29
CA ALA A 72 -2.95 14.26 17.77
C ALA A 72 -1.93 13.91 18.86
N TYR A 73 -2.21 12.91 19.71
CA TYR A 73 -1.34 12.45 20.80
C TYR A 73 -0.32 11.38 20.37
N ILE A 74 -0.42 10.89 19.14
CA ILE A 74 0.53 9.91 18.58
C ILE A 74 1.72 10.66 18.00
N SER A 75 2.92 10.23 18.37
CA SER A 75 4.20 10.78 17.88
C SER A 75 4.45 10.37 16.44
N ASP A 76 4.36 9.07 16.14
CA ASP A 76 4.68 8.48 14.83
C ASP A 76 3.49 8.57 13.85
N LYS A 77 3.11 9.79 13.49
CA LYS A 77 1.98 10.05 12.57
C LYS A 77 2.30 9.61 11.14
N ASP A 78 3.57 9.67 10.73
CA ASP A 78 4.06 9.13 9.47
C ASP A 78 3.83 7.61 9.34
N LEU A 79 4.05 6.86 10.41
CA LEU A 79 3.79 5.43 10.47
C LEU A 79 2.29 5.14 10.33
N PHE A 80 1.44 5.94 11.00
CA PHE A 80 -0.02 5.85 10.81
C PHE A 80 -0.38 6.12 9.35
N ALA A 81 0.17 7.19 8.76
CA ALA A 81 -0.11 7.60 7.39
C ALA A 81 0.22 6.48 6.39
N GLU A 82 1.37 5.82 6.53
CA GLU A 82 1.79 4.75 5.63
C GLU A 82 0.95 3.48 5.80
N PHE A 83 0.65 3.05 7.03
CA PHE A 83 -0.28 1.94 7.24
C PHE A 83 -1.67 2.25 6.70
N TYR A 84 -2.17 3.46 6.95
CA TYR A 84 -3.49 3.89 6.51
C TYR A 84 -3.56 3.97 4.99
N ARG A 85 -2.58 4.60 4.33
CA ARG A 85 -2.45 4.71 2.88
C ARG A 85 -2.46 3.35 2.20
N LYS A 86 -1.74 2.38 2.78
CA LYS A 86 -1.70 1.00 2.27
C LYS A 86 -3.06 0.29 2.37
N LYS A 87 -3.78 0.50 3.47
CA LYS A 87 -5.13 -0.05 3.69
C LYS A 87 -6.16 0.63 2.78
N LEU A 88 -6.12 1.96 2.67
CA LEU A 88 -6.92 2.75 1.74
C LEU A 88 -6.74 2.24 0.30
N ALA A 89 -5.50 2.03 -0.15
CA ALA A 89 -5.22 1.53 -1.49
C ALA A 89 -5.91 0.20 -1.77
N ARG A 90 -5.93 -0.72 -0.79
CA ARG A 90 -6.64 -2.00 -0.92
C ARG A 90 -8.15 -1.83 -0.96
N ARG A 91 -8.72 -0.90 -0.18
CA ARG A 91 -10.17 -0.65 -0.20
C ARG A 91 -10.62 -0.05 -1.54
N LEU A 92 -9.84 0.91 -2.03
CA LEU A 92 -10.02 1.60 -3.30
C LEU A 92 -9.91 0.65 -4.51
N LEU A 93 -8.86 -0.18 -4.60
CA LEU A 93 -8.62 -1.02 -5.79
C LEU A 93 -9.48 -2.29 -5.85
N PHE A 94 -9.89 -2.83 -4.70
CA PHE A 94 -10.61 -4.10 -4.63
C PHE A 94 -12.09 -3.93 -4.27
N ASP A 95 -12.63 -2.72 -4.47
CA ASP A 95 -14.02 -2.35 -4.18
C ASP A 95 -14.48 -2.86 -2.80
N ARG A 96 -13.64 -2.60 -1.78
CA ARG A 96 -13.93 -2.97 -0.38
C ARG A 96 -14.34 -1.78 0.47
N SER A 97 -14.37 -0.56 -0.07
CA SER A 97 -14.91 0.60 0.65
C SER A 97 -16.41 0.45 0.83
N ALA A 98 -16.90 0.74 2.04
CA ALA A 98 -18.34 0.70 2.32
C ALA A 98 -19.07 1.91 1.72
N ASN A 99 -18.44 3.08 1.76
CA ASN A 99 -19.02 4.35 1.33
C ASN A 99 -17.89 5.34 0.94
N ASP A 100 -17.92 5.89 -0.28
CA ASP A 100 -16.92 6.80 -0.81
C ASP A 100 -16.91 8.16 -0.08
N GLU A 101 -18.06 8.61 0.43
CA GLU A 101 -18.21 9.85 1.20
C GLU A 101 -17.50 9.73 2.55
N HIS A 102 -17.55 8.55 3.19
CA HIS A 102 -16.80 8.31 4.43
C HIS A 102 -15.28 8.33 4.20
N GLU A 103 -14.80 7.83 3.06
CA GLU A 103 -13.37 7.90 2.70
C GLU A 103 -12.92 9.36 2.50
N LYS A 104 -13.73 10.19 1.83
CA LYS A 104 -13.48 11.63 1.69
C LYS A 104 -13.54 12.37 3.03
N CYS A 105 -14.47 11.98 3.90
CA CYS A 105 -14.69 12.58 5.20
C CYS A 105 -13.47 12.43 6.12
N ILE A 106 -12.94 11.20 6.28
CA ILE A 106 -11.73 10.98 7.09
C ILE A 106 -10.50 11.70 6.51
N LEU A 107 -10.32 11.74 5.19
CA LEU A 107 -9.22 12.49 4.58
C LEU A 107 -9.32 13.98 4.87
N THR A 108 -10.53 14.54 4.82
CA THR A 108 -10.77 15.95 5.16
C THR A 108 -10.42 16.24 6.63
N LYS A 109 -10.86 15.37 7.55
CA LYS A 109 -10.55 15.52 8.98
C LYS A 109 -9.03 15.36 9.26
N LEU A 110 -8.37 14.40 8.62
CA LEU A 110 -6.92 14.22 8.70
C LEU A 110 -6.18 15.46 8.17
N LYS A 111 -6.63 16.04 7.06
CA LYS A 111 -6.05 17.26 6.48
C LYS A 111 -6.15 18.45 7.42
N GLN A 112 -7.30 18.62 8.08
CA GLN A 112 -7.51 19.70 9.06
C GLN A 112 -6.57 19.58 10.27
N GLN A 113 -6.31 18.36 10.75
CA GLN A 113 -5.51 18.13 11.96
C GLN A 113 -4.01 17.98 11.69
N CYS A 114 -3.62 17.38 10.56
CA CYS A 114 -2.22 17.06 10.24
C CYS A 114 -1.66 17.88 9.06
N GLY A 115 -2.49 18.65 8.37
CA GLY A 115 -2.10 19.51 7.24
C GLY A 115 -2.14 18.82 5.86
N GLY A 116 -2.12 19.61 4.79
CA GLY A 116 -2.26 19.13 3.42
C GLY A 116 -1.14 18.21 2.92
N GLN A 117 0.10 18.38 3.40
CA GLN A 117 1.20 17.49 3.02
C GLN A 117 1.00 16.07 3.54
N PHE A 118 0.32 15.92 4.69
CA PHE A 118 0.03 14.62 5.29
C PHE A 118 -0.92 13.78 4.42
N THR A 119 -1.95 14.43 3.88
CA THR A 119 -3.01 13.76 3.10
C THR A 119 -2.76 13.73 1.61
N SER A 120 -1.84 14.54 1.08
CA SER A 120 -1.61 14.74 -0.36
C SER A 120 -1.54 13.45 -1.17
N LYS A 121 -0.78 12.44 -0.72
CA LYS A 121 -0.69 11.14 -1.43
C LYS A 121 -2.04 10.41 -1.47
N MET A 122 -2.77 10.40 -0.35
CA MET A 122 -4.06 9.71 -0.23
C MET A 122 -5.18 10.42 -1.00
N GLU A 123 -5.18 11.76 -0.98
CA GLU A 123 -6.07 12.57 -1.82
C GLU A 123 -5.80 12.29 -3.31
N GLY A 124 -4.53 12.22 -3.72
CA GLY A 124 -4.12 11.84 -5.07
C GLY A 124 -4.64 10.47 -5.50
N MET A 125 -4.66 9.48 -4.60
CA MET A 125 -5.22 8.14 -4.89
C MET A 125 -6.73 8.19 -5.18
N VAL A 126 -7.49 9.00 -4.45
CA VAL A 126 -8.93 9.18 -4.70
C VAL A 126 -9.18 9.88 -6.04
N VAL A 127 -8.36 10.88 -6.36
CA VAL A 127 -8.41 11.58 -7.65
C VAL A 127 -8.10 10.62 -8.81
N ASP A 128 -7.04 9.80 -8.69
CA ASP A 128 -6.69 8.81 -9.71
C ASP A 128 -7.83 7.85 -10.01
N LEU A 129 -8.56 7.36 -9.00
CA LEU A 129 -9.72 6.49 -9.23
C LEU A 129 -10.89 7.20 -9.90
N THR A 130 -11.10 8.47 -9.58
CA THR A 130 -12.12 9.28 -10.27
C THR A 130 -11.78 9.42 -11.75
N LEU A 131 -10.52 9.74 -12.05
CA LEU A 131 -10.02 9.86 -13.42
C LEU A 131 -9.98 8.51 -14.17
N ALA A 132 -9.79 7.40 -13.46
CA ALA A 132 -9.73 6.08 -14.07
C ALA A 132 -11.07 5.69 -14.72
N ARG A 133 -12.21 6.13 -14.16
CA ARG A 133 -13.54 5.89 -14.76
C ARG A 133 -13.66 6.58 -16.12
N ASP A 134 -13.28 7.86 -16.19
CA ASP A 134 -13.29 8.63 -17.44
C ASP A 134 -12.30 8.06 -18.47
N ASN A 135 -11.13 7.59 -18.01
CA ASN A 135 -10.14 7.00 -18.88
C ASN A 135 -10.61 5.65 -19.46
N GLN A 136 -11.35 4.86 -18.66
CA GLN A 136 -11.96 3.62 -19.13
C GLN A 136 -13.02 3.89 -20.19
N LEU A 137 -13.87 4.91 -20.02
CA LEU A 137 -14.86 5.29 -21.05
C LEU A 137 -14.18 5.67 -22.38
N LYS A 138 -13.13 6.50 -22.31
CA LYS A 138 -12.34 6.88 -23.49
C LYS A 138 -11.64 5.69 -24.15
N PHE A 139 -11.24 4.69 -23.37
CA PHE A 139 -10.67 3.46 -23.90
C PHE A 139 -11.73 2.65 -24.66
N GLN A 140 -12.95 2.55 -24.13
CA GLN A 140 -14.06 1.89 -24.82
C GLN A 140 -14.44 2.60 -26.12
N GLU A 141 -14.48 3.94 -26.12
CA GLU A 141 -14.67 4.74 -27.35
C GLU A 141 -13.57 4.43 -28.38
N TYR A 142 -12.31 4.41 -27.97
CA TYR A 142 -11.19 4.06 -28.85
C TYR A 142 -11.33 2.66 -29.46
N LEU A 143 -11.77 1.66 -28.69
CA LEU A 143 -12.01 0.31 -29.21
C LEU A 143 -13.15 0.28 -30.23
N ASN A 144 -14.20 1.07 -30.04
CA ASN A 144 -15.34 1.15 -30.97
C ASN A 144 -14.96 1.86 -32.29
N GLU A 145 -14.06 2.84 -32.23
CA GLU A 145 -13.56 3.54 -33.43
C GLU A 145 -12.54 2.71 -34.21
N ASN A 146 -11.89 1.74 -33.56
CA ASN A 146 -10.81 0.92 -34.14
C ASN A 146 -11.18 -0.56 -34.07
N SER A 147 -12.16 -0.98 -34.88
CA SER A 147 -12.69 -2.36 -34.89
C SER A 147 -11.63 -3.45 -35.09
N ASP A 148 -10.52 -3.14 -35.77
CA ASP A 148 -9.41 -4.07 -36.00
C ASP A 148 -8.53 -4.28 -34.74
N VAL A 149 -8.64 -3.38 -33.76
CA VAL A 149 -7.82 -3.35 -32.55
C VAL A 149 -8.65 -3.81 -31.35
N HIS A 150 -8.95 -5.11 -31.30
CA HIS A 150 -9.71 -5.70 -30.18
C HIS A 150 -8.81 -6.56 -29.26
N PRO A 151 -8.79 -6.33 -27.93
CA PRO A 151 -8.04 -7.17 -26.98
C PRO A 151 -8.44 -8.65 -27.00
N GLY A 152 -9.62 -9.00 -27.52
CA GLY A 152 -10.12 -10.38 -27.58
C GLY A 152 -10.68 -10.90 -26.25
N ILE A 153 -10.49 -10.17 -25.16
CA ILE A 153 -11.13 -10.38 -23.86
C ILE A 153 -11.60 -9.02 -23.31
N ASP A 154 -12.60 -9.06 -22.43
CA ASP A 154 -13.03 -7.85 -21.70
C ASP A 154 -11.89 -7.34 -20.82
N LEU A 155 -11.58 -6.05 -20.96
CA LEU A 155 -10.42 -5.41 -20.33
C LEU A 155 -10.81 -4.10 -19.66
N THR A 156 -10.56 -4.04 -18.36
CA THR A 156 -10.63 -2.81 -17.57
C THR A 156 -9.25 -2.48 -17.01
N VAL A 157 -8.80 -1.25 -17.22
CA VAL A 157 -7.47 -0.80 -16.78
C VAL A 157 -7.59 0.44 -15.90
N THR A 158 -7.02 0.36 -14.71
CA THR A 158 -6.93 1.50 -13.78
C THR A 158 -5.51 2.05 -13.79
N VAL A 159 -5.35 3.28 -14.28
CA VAL A 159 -4.04 3.96 -14.32
C VAL A 159 -3.80 4.70 -13.00
N LEU A 160 -2.67 4.42 -12.36
CA LEU A 160 -2.33 4.93 -11.03
C LEU A 160 -1.07 5.81 -11.11
N THR A 161 -1.07 6.95 -10.42
CA THR A 161 0.07 7.88 -10.40
C THR A 161 1.15 7.37 -9.45
N THR A 162 2.34 7.12 -9.98
CA THR A 162 3.50 6.71 -9.17
C THR A 162 3.84 7.78 -8.13
N GLY A 163 4.04 7.38 -6.88
CA GLY A 163 4.35 8.28 -5.76
C GLY A 163 3.16 8.58 -4.83
N PHE A 164 1.92 8.51 -5.33
CA PHE A 164 0.72 8.56 -4.49
C PHE A 164 0.40 7.20 -3.89
N TRP A 165 0.47 6.16 -4.72
CA TRP A 165 0.14 4.78 -4.35
C TRP A 165 1.29 4.07 -3.64
N PRO A 166 1.00 3.05 -2.79
CA PRO A 166 2.04 2.23 -2.18
C PRO A 166 2.96 1.61 -3.23
N SER A 167 4.21 1.37 -2.85
CA SER A 167 5.16 0.69 -3.74
C SER A 167 4.77 -0.78 -3.86
N TYR A 168 4.37 -1.19 -5.06
CA TYR A 168 4.08 -2.58 -5.39
C TYR A 168 5.28 -3.22 -6.09
N LYS A 169 5.51 -4.51 -5.83
CA LYS A 169 6.54 -5.27 -6.53
C LYS A 169 6.07 -5.44 -7.98
N SER A 170 6.81 -4.88 -8.93
CA SER A 170 6.70 -5.27 -10.33
C SER A 170 7.63 -6.46 -10.58
N PHE A 171 7.20 -7.36 -11.45
CA PHE A 171 8.00 -8.49 -11.91
C PHE A 171 7.74 -8.65 -13.40
N ASP A 172 8.75 -9.14 -14.10
CA ASP A 172 8.69 -9.42 -15.53
C ASP A 172 7.98 -10.75 -15.74
N LEU A 173 6.66 -10.74 -15.57
CA LEU A 173 5.81 -11.91 -15.73
C LEU A 173 5.70 -12.25 -17.23
N ASN A 174 6.05 -13.47 -17.58
CA ASN A 174 5.74 -13.99 -18.91
C ASN A 174 4.24 -14.25 -19.00
N LEU A 175 3.52 -13.31 -19.60
CA LEU A 175 2.07 -13.40 -19.80
C LEU A 175 1.73 -14.34 -20.96
N PRO A 176 0.61 -15.09 -20.86
CA PRO A 176 0.02 -15.76 -22.01
C PRO A 176 -0.32 -14.79 -23.13
N SER A 177 -0.30 -15.27 -24.38
CA SER A 177 -0.44 -14.45 -25.60
C SER A 177 -1.69 -13.56 -25.60
N GLU A 178 -2.79 -14.07 -25.06
CA GLU A 178 -4.09 -13.40 -24.94
C GLU A 178 -4.00 -12.18 -24.02
N MET A 179 -3.22 -12.29 -22.94
CA MET A 179 -2.99 -11.18 -22.00
C MET A 179 -1.96 -10.18 -22.54
N VAL A 180 -0.96 -10.64 -23.30
CA VAL A 180 0.00 -9.76 -23.97
C VAL A 180 -0.73 -8.83 -24.95
N LYS A 181 -1.65 -9.38 -25.75
CA LYS A 181 -2.47 -8.58 -26.68
C LYS A 181 -3.24 -7.46 -25.96
N CYS A 182 -3.78 -7.74 -24.77
CA CYS A 182 -4.47 -6.73 -23.96
C CYS A 182 -3.56 -5.58 -23.53
N VAL A 183 -2.34 -5.93 -23.09
CA VAL A 183 -1.32 -4.95 -22.70
C VAL A 183 -0.94 -4.06 -23.87
N GLU A 184 -0.74 -4.65 -25.05
CA GLU A 184 -0.37 -3.93 -26.28
C GLU A 184 -1.46 -2.99 -26.76
N VAL A 185 -2.72 -3.46 -26.81
CA VAL A 185 -3.86 -2.63 -27.22
C VAL A 185 -4.03 -1.42 -26.27
N PHE A 186 -3.97 -1.64 -24.96
CA PHE A 186 -4.08 -0.53 -24.01
C PHE A 186 -2.89 0.43 -24.10
N LYS A 187 -1.68 -0.10 -24.33
CA LYS A 187 -0.48 0.73 -24.53
C LYS A 187 -0.64 1.63 -25.76
N GLY A 188 -1.10 1.08 -26.88
CA GLY A 188 -1.38 1.84 -28.10
C GLY A 188 -2.38 2.98 -27.84
N PHE A 189 -3.50 2.68 -27.17
CA PHE A 189 -4.44 3.70 -26.72
C PHE A 189 -3.77 4.79 -25.86
N TYR A 190 -3.01 4.40 -24.84
CA TYR A 190 -2.46 5.36 -23.88
C TYR A 190 -1.39 6.28 -24.50
N GLU A 191 -0.62 5.78 -25.46
CA GLU A 191 0.37 6.56 -26.22
C GLU A 191 -0.29 7.66 -27.07
N THR A 192 -1.54 7.48 -27.52
CA THR A 192 -2.30 8.55 -28.19
C THR A 192 -2.62 9.73 -27.27
N LYS A 193 -2.73 9.49 -25.96
CA LYS A 193 -3.07 10.52 -24.96
C LYS A 193 -1.84 11.26 -24.46
N THR A 194 -0.71 10.58 -24.31
CA THR A 194 0.50 11.18 -23.77
C THR A 194 1.76 10.46 -24.25
N LYS A 195 2.69 11.23 -24.83
CA LYS A 195 3.99 10.73 -25.30
C LYS A 195 5.10 10.83 -24.25
N HIS A 196 4.83 11.47 -23.10
CA HIS A 196 5.84 11.77 -22.08
C HIS A 196 5.74 10.87 -20.85
N ARG A 197 4.77 9.96 -20.78
CA ARG A 197 4.57 9.06 -19.64
C ARG A 197 4.88 7.62 -20.03
N LYS A 198 5.46 6.89 -19.09
CA LYS A 198 5.74 5.45 -19.22
C LYS A 198 4.79 4.68 -18.29
N LEU A 199 4.12 3.67 -18.83
CA LEU A 199 3.32 2.74 -18.03
C LEU A 199 4.18 1.61 -17.48
N THR A 200 3.86 1.16 -16.26
CA THR A 200 4.41 -0.05 -15.65
C THR A 200 3.24 -0.87 -15.13
N TRP A 201 3.12 -2.12 -15.59
CA TRP A 201 2.04 -3.00 -15.19
C TRP A 201 2.31 -3.65 -13.84
N ILE A 202 1.31 -3.64 -12.96
CA ILE A 202 1.39 -4.23 -11.63
C ILE A 202 0.46 -5.44 -11.56
N TYR A 203 0.93 -6.57 -12.09
CA TYR A 203 0.15 -7.81 -12.16
C TYR A 203 -0.24 -8.37 -10.79
N SER A 204 0.46 -7.96 -9.72
CA SER A 204 0.11 -8.34 -8.34
C SER A 204 -1.26 -7.85 -7.90
N LEU A 205 -1.79 -6.80 -8.54
CA LEU A 205 -3.08 -6.16 -8.22
C LEU A 205 -4.21 -6.55 -9.18
N GLY A 206 -3.88 -7.17 -10.31
CA GLY A 206 -4.86 -7.55 -11.32
C GLY A 206 -5.76 -8.71 -10.86
N THR A 207 -6.97 -8.72 -11.39
CA THR A 207 -7.96 -9.79 -11.19
C THR A 207 -8.47 -10.25 -12.57
N CYS A 208 -8.65 -11.56 -12.72
CA CYS A 208 -9.13 -12.19 -13.94
C CYS A 208 -10.30 -13.13 -13.62
N ASN A 209 -11.27 -13.19 -14.52
CA ASN A 209 -12.35 -14.17 -14.47
C ASN A 209 -12.06 -15.23 -15.54
N ILE A 210 -11.86 -16.49 -15.13
CA ILE A 210 -11.59 -17.61 -16.03
C ILE A 210 -12.73 -18.62 -15.94
N ILE A 211 -13.11 -19.20 -17.08
CA ILE A 211 -14.09 -20.29 -17.13
C ILE A 211 -13.33 -21.61 -17.07
N GLY A 212 -13.40 -22.30 -15.93
CA GLY A 212 -12.88 -23.66 -15.76
C GLY A 212 -13.88 -24.70 -16.24
N LYS A 213 -13.49 -25.52 -17.23
CA LYS A 213 -14.30 -26.64 -17.74
C LYS A 213 -13.93 -27.92 -17.00
N PHE A 214 -14.58 -28.17 -15.87
CA PHE A 214 -14.44 -29.41 -15.10
C PHE A 214 -15.48 -30.45 -15.56
N GLU A 215 -15.18 -31.74 -15.36
CA GLU A 215 -16.08 -32.85 -15.69
C GLU A 215 -17.45 -32.72 -15.01
N PRO A 216 -17.56 -32.37 -13.70
CA PRO A 216 -18.85 -32.31 -13.04
C PRO A 216 -19.69 -31.10 -13.46
N LYS A 217 -19.04 -29.96 -13.73
CA LYS A 217 -19.67 -28.72 -14.19
C LYS A 217 -18.64 -27.65 -14.56
N THR A 218 -19.06 -26.69 -15.38
CA THR A 218 -18.33 -25.44 -15.59
C THR A 218 -18.41 -24.51 -14.36
N ILE A 219 -17.28 -23.93 -13.98
CA ILE A 219 -17.14 -23.02 -12.83
C ILE A 219 -16.36 -21.76 -13.25
N GLU A 220 -16.89 -20.59 -12.93
CA GLU A 220 -16.18 -19.31 -13.07
C GLU A 220 -15.23 -19.10 -11.88
N LEU A 221 -13.95 -18.91 -12.18
CA LEU A 221 -12.86 -18.70 -11.24
C LEU A 221 -12.46 -17.23 -11.26
N ILE A 222 -12.59 -16.54 -10.12
CA ILE A 222 -12.06 -15.20 -9.90
C ILE A 222 -10.69 -15.34 -9.25
N VAL A 223 -9.64 -15.03 -10.00
CA VAL A 223 -8.24 -15.26 -9.61
C VAL A 223 -7.39 -14.01 -9.86
N SER A 224 -6.20 -13.95 -9.29
CA SER A 224 -5.20 -12.93 -9.65
C SER A 224 -4.61 -13.17 -11.04
N THR A 225 -3.97 -12.15 -11.63
CA THR A 225 -3.36 -12.26 -12.98
C THR A 225 -2.32 -13.38 -13.10
N TYR A 226 -1.51 -13.61 -12.08
CA TYR A 226 -0.49 -14.66 -12.10
C TYR A 226 -1.11 -16.04 -11.89
N GLN A 227 -2.14 -16.17 -11.05
CA GLN A 227 -2.92 -17.42 -10.96
C GLN A 227 -3.56 -17.76 -12.30
N ALA A 228 -4.10 -16.75 -12.99
CA ALA A 228 -4.65 -16.91 -14.33
C ALA A 228 -3.58 -17.36 -15.34
N ALA A 229 -2.43 -16.69 -15.36
CA ALA A 229 -1.31 -17.07 -16.22
C ALA A 229 -0.87 -18.52 -15.99
N ALA A 230 -0.75 -18.94 -14.73
CA ALA A 230 -0.39 -20.31 -14.37
C ALA A 230 -1.45 -21.34 -14.82
N LEU A 231 -2.74 -21.06 -14.62
CA LEU A 231 -3.82 -21.95 -15.04
C LEU A 231 -3.89 -22.11 -16.56
N LEU A 232 -3.58 -21.06 -17.32
CA LEU A 232 -3.60 -21.10 -18.79
C LEU A 232 -2.51 -22.02 -19.38
N LEU A 233 -1.40 -22.27 -18.66
CA LEU A 233 -0.38 -23.23 -19.10
C LEU A 233 -0.96 -24.65 -19.29
N PHE A 234 -1.91 -25.02 -18.44
CA PHE A 234 -2.56 -26.34 -18.46
C PHE A 234 -3.56 -26.54 -19.60
N ASN A 235 -3.83 -25.52 -20.43
CA ASN A 235 -4.58 -25.72 -21.67
C ASN A 235 -3.76 -26.45 -22.74
N THR A 236 -2.43 -26.46 -22.62
CA THR A 236 -1.50 -27.05 -23.59
C THR A 236 -0.64 -28.19 -23.02
N ALA A 237 -0.72 -28.41 -21.71
CA ALA A 237 0.06 -29.42 -21.00
C ALA A 237 -0.79 -30.09 -19.93
N ASP A 238 -0.81 -31.42 -19.90
CA ASP A 238 -1.57 -32.18 -18.90
C ASP A 238 -0.92 -32.13 -17.51
N LYS A 239 0.42 -32.11 -17.47
CA LYS A 239 1.23 -32.13 -16.26
C LYS A 239 2.46 -31.23 -16.40
N LEU A 240 2.76 -30.46 -15.37
CA LEU A 240 3.91 -29.57 -15.31
C LEU A 240 4.62 -29.70 -13.95
N SER A 241 5.95 -29.71 -13.96
CA SER A 241 6.78 -29.60 -12.77
C SER A 241 6.82 -28.16 -12.24
N TYR A 242 7.16 -28.02 -10.95
CA TYR A 242 7.44 -26.73 -10.34
C TYR A 242 8.46 -25.91 -11.16
N SER A 243 9.54 -26.56 -11.62
CA SER A 243 10.62 -25.89 -12.36
C SER A 243 10.20 -25.38 -13.74
N GLU A 244 9.34 -26.12 -14.43
CA GLU A 244 8.79 -25.71 -15.72
C GLU A 244 7.86 -24.51 -15.56
N ILE A 245 6.97 -24.53 -14.57
CA ILE A 245 6.07 -23.39 -14.28
C ILE A 245 6.88 -22.15 -13.89
N MET A 246 7.92 -22.30 -13.06
CA MET A 246 8.80 -21.21 -12.66
C MET A 246 9.46 -20.55 -13.87
N THR A 247 10.00 -21.37 -14.77
CA THR A 247 10.70 -20.91 -15.97
C THR A 247 9.74 -20.26 -16.96
N GLN A 248 8.59 -20.89 -17.21
CA GLN A 248 7.60 -20.39 -18.15
C GLN A 248 6.99 -19.06 -17.70
N LEU A 249 6.73 -18.87 -16.40
CA LEU A 249 6.13 -17.63 -15.87
C LEU A 249 7.17 -16.57 -15.45
N ASN A 250 8.44 -16.94 -15.30
CA ASN A 250 9.50 -16.07 -14.77
C ASN A 250 9.17 -15.49 -13.38
N LEU A 251 8.68 -16.35 -12.47
CA LEU A 251 8.35 -15.99 -11.10
C LEU A 251 9.47 -16.33 -10.11
N THR A 252 9.56 -15.57 -9.02
CA THR A 252 10.46 -15.91 -7.91
C THR A 252 9.91 -17.10 -7.12
N ASN A 253 10.80 -17.86 -6.45
CA ASN A 253 10.41 -19.02 -5.63
C ASN A 253 9.32 -18.67 -4.60
N GLU A 254 9.45 -17.54 -3.90
CA GLU A 254 8.49 -17.07 -2.90
C GLU A 254 7.09 -16.83 -3.51
N ASP A 255 7.03 -16.15 -4.66
CA ASP A 255 5.78 -15.85 -5.35
C ASP A 255 5.13 -17.12 -5.92
N LEU A 256 5.94 -18.03 -6.48
CA LEU A 256 5.47 -19.27 -7.07
C LEU A 256 4.93 -20.25 -6.02
N VAL A 257 5.62 -20.41 -4.88
CA VAL A 257 5.14 -21.24 -3.76
C VAL A 257 3.76 -20.77 -3.30
N ARG A 258 3.60 -19.45 -3.13
CA ARG A 258 2.33 -18.85 -2.70
C ARG A 258 1.22 -19.04 -3.72
N LEU A 259 1.54 -18.89 -5.01
CA LEU A 259 0.62 -19.11 -6.12
C LEU A 259 0.17 -20.58 -6.18
N LEU A 260 1.10 -21.53 -6.22
CA LEU A 260 0.77 -22.95 -6.34
C LEU A 260 0.03 -23.46 -5.10
N HIS A 261 0.45 -23.05 -3.90
CA HIS A 261 -0.27 -23.39 -2.67
C HIS A 261 -1.75 -22.97 -2.72
N SER A 262 -2.05 -21.80 -3.31
CA SER A 262 -3.42 -21.31 -3.45
C SER A 262 -4.30 -22.15 -4.39
N LEU A 263 -3.68 -22.81 -5.37
CA LEU A 263 -4.34 -23.58 -6.42
C LEU A 263 -4.38 -25.09 -6.14
N SER A 264 -3.50 -25.63 -5.28
CA SER A 264 -3.36 -27.08 -5.06
C SER A 264 -3.49 -27.55 -3.61
N CYS A 265 -3.11 -26.71 -2.63
CA CYS A 265 -3.03 -27.13 -1.22
C CYS A 265 -4.14 -26.52 -0.36
N ALA A 266 -4.59 -25.32 -0.71
CA ALA A 266 -5.62 -24.59 0.01
C ALA A 266 -7.03 -25.19 -0.19
N LYS A 267 -8.07 -24.39 0.08
CA LYS A 267 -9.49 -24.81 -0.02
C LYS A 267 -9.86 -25.30 -1.43
N TYR A 268 -9.41 -24.58 -2.46
CA TYR A 268 -9.80 -24.84 -3.85
C TYR A 268 -8.66 -25.55 -4.58
N LYS A 269 -8.76 -26.87 -4.68
CA LYS A 269 -7.75 -27.73 -5.34
C LYS A 269 -8.02 -27.83 -6.83
N ILE A 270 -7.82 -26.71 -7.53
CA ILE A 270 -7.95 -26.60 -8.99
C ILE A 270 -6.85 -27.42 -9.69
N LEU A 271 -5.67 -27.46 -9.10
CA LEU A 271 -4.57 -28.32 -9.52
C LEU A 271 -4.43 -29.49 -8.54
N ALA A 272 -4.28 -30.69 -9.08
CA ALA A 272 -3.83 -31.83 -8.28
C ALA A 272 -2.29 -31.83 -8.24
N LYS A 273 -1.74 -32.12 -7.07
CA LYS A 273 -0.31 -32.02 -6.77
C LYS A 273 0.23 -33.40 -6.44
N GLU A 274 1.38 -33.73 -6.99
CA GLU A 274 2.12 -34.95 -6.69
C GLU A 274 3.55 -34.61 -6.24
N PRO A 275 3.97 -35.03 -5.03
CA PRO A 275 3.19 -35.74 -4.00
C PRO A 275 2.10 -34.85 -3.35
N ASN A 276 0.99 -35.46 -2.94
CA ASN A 276 -0.13 -34.74 -2.30
C ASN A 276 0.19 -34.38 -0.84
N THR A 277 0.94 -33.29 -0.66
CA THR A 277 1.32 -32.73 0.65
C THR A 277 0.73 -31.33 0.84
N ARG A 278 0.81 -30.81 2.08
CA ARG A 278 0.30 -29.47 2.43
C ARG A 278 1.26 -28.32 2.08
N THR A 279 2.46 -28.63 1.60
CA THR A 279 3.52 -27.66 1.29
C THR A 279 3.94 -27.79 -0.16
N ILE A 280 4.47 -26.70 -0.73
CA ILE A 280 5.05 -26.69 -2.07
C ILE A 280 6.56 -26.87 -1.97
N SER A 281 7.11 -27.71 -2.84
CA SER A 281 8.50 -28.10 -2.96
C SER A 281 8.94 -28.00 -4.43
N PRO A 282 10.22 -27.69 -4.70
CA PRO A 282 10.75 -27.63 -6.07
C PRO A 282 10.65 -28.93 -6.89
N ASN A 283 10.46 -30.08 -6.22
CA ASN A 283 10.34 -31.38 -6.88
C ASN A 283 8.88 -31.79 -7.12
N ASP A 284 7.91 -30.92 -6.79
CA ASP A 284 6.50 -31.22 -7.00
C ASP A 284 6.12 -31.12 -8.49
N SER A 285 5.10 -31.89 -8.86
CA SER A 285 4.41 -31.78 -10.14
C SER A 285 2.92 -31.51 -9.95
N PHE A 286 2.33 -30.88 -10.94
CA PHE A 286 0.96 -30.38 -10.90
C PHE A 286 0.23 -30.81 -12.17
N GLU A 287 -1.02 -31.17 -12.03
CA GLU A 287 -1.94 -31.49 -13.14
C GLU A 287 -3.28 -30.76 -12.93
N PHE A 288 -4.02 -30.52 -14.01
CA PHE A 288 -5.36 -29.97 -13.88
C PHE A 288 -6.31 -30.99 -13.24
N ASN A 289 -6.97 -30.62 -12.14
CA ASN A 289 -7.92 -31.49 -11.46
C ASN A 289 -9.29 -31.44 -12.16
N SER A 290 -9.46 -32.23 -13.21
CA SER A 290 -10.70 -32.31 -14.01
C SER A 290 -11.94 -32.65 -13.18
N LYS A 291 -11.77 -33.34 -12.04
CA LYS A 291 -12.84 -33.80 -11.14
C LYS A 291 -13.24 -32.78 -10.08
N PHE A 292 -12.60 -31.62 -10.03
CA PHE A 292 -12.92 -30.58 -9.05
C PHE A 292 -14.39 -30.12 -9.17
N THR A 293 -15.01 -29.87 -8.03
CA THR A 293 -16.35 -29.28 -7.94
C THR A 293 -16.51 -28.46 -6.66
N ASP A 294 -17.45 -27.53 -6.66
CA ASP A 294 -17.85 -26.72 -5.50
C ASP A 294 -19.38 -26.59 -5.50
N LYS A 295 -20.00 -26.12 -4.40
CA LYS A 295 -21.44 -25.82 -4.41
C LYS A 295 -21.74 -24.61 -5.29
N MET A 296 -20.88 -23.59 -5.25
CA MET A 296 -21.02 -22.36 -6.03
C MET A 296 -20.58 -22.58 -7.49
N ARG A 297 -21.15 -21.81 -8.42
CA ARG A 297 -20.73 -21.78 -9.84
C ARG A 297 -19.72 -20.67 -10.13
N ARG A 298 -19.54 -19.75 -9.20
CA ARG A 298 -18.58 -18.64 -9.25
C ARG A 298 -17.84 -18.61 -7.93
N ILE A 299 -16.52 -18.80 -7.97
CA ILE A 299 -15.69 -18.87 -6.77
C ILE A 299 -14.48 -17.93 -6.90
N LYS A 300 -14.13 -17.28 -5.79
CA LYS A 300 -12.90 -16.47 -5.70
C LYS A 300 -11.81 -17.27 -5.01
N ILE A 301 -10.64 -17.38 -5.64
CA ILE A 301 -9.50 -18.11 -5.09
C ILE A 301 -8.51 -17.09 -4.53
N PRO A 302 -8.51 -16.84 -3.21
CA PRO A 302 -7.59 -15.89 -2.61
C PRO A 302 -6.19 -16.48 -2.56
N LEU A 303 -5.19 -15.62 -2.70
CA LEU A 303 -3.82 -15.97 -2.34
C LEU A 303 -3.66 -15.94 -0.82
N PRO A 304 -2.76 -16.78 -0.26
CA PRO A 304 -2.35 -16.69 1.13
C PRO A 304 -1.99 -15.24 1.51
N PRO A 305 -2.43 -14.71 2.66
CA PRO A 305 -2.06 -13.35 3.07
C PRO A 305 -0.53 -13.25 3.29
N VAL A 306 0.04 -12.09 2.95
CA VAL A 306 1.43 -11.76 3.27
C VAL A 306 1.42 -10.74 4.38
N ASP A 307 2.20 -10.98 5.42
CA ASP A 307 2.45 -9.99 6.46
C ASP A 307 3.44 -8.94 5.91
N GLU A 308 2.92 -7.76 5.60
CA GLU A 308 3.72 -6.67 5.08
C GLU A 308 4.11 -5.66 6.17
N ARG A 309 3.82 -5.96 7.43
CA ARG A 309 4.06 -5.09 8.58
C ARG A 309 5.51 -4.65 8.69
N LYS A 310 6.42 -5.62 8.66
CA LYS A 310 7.87 -5.37 8.75
C LYS A 310 8.35 -4.46 7.61
N LYS A 311 7.90 -4.75 6.38
CA LYS A 311 8.23 -3.95 5.20
C LYS A 311 7.75 -2.49 5.32
N VAL A 312 6.54 -2.27 5.82
CA VAL A 312 6.02 -0.90 6.04
C VAL A 312 6.89 -0.14 7.04
N ILE A 313 7.30 -0.79 8.13
CA ILE A 313 8.18 -0.17 9.14
C ILE A 313 9.54 0.17 8.52
N GLU A 314 10.14 -0.75 7.77
CA GLU A 314 11.43 -0.53 7.10
C GLU A 314 11.37 0.61 6.07
N ASP A 315 10.29 0.70 5.29
CA ASP A 315 10.06 1.77 4.32
C ASP A 315 9.92 3.14 5.02
N VAL A 316 9.15 3.20 6.13
CA VAL A 316 9.02 4.43 6.95
C VAL A 316 10.37 4.84 7.55
N ASP A 317 11.13 3.90 8.10
CA ASP A 317 12.45 4.20 8.66
C ASP A 317 13.44 4.66 7.58
N LYS A 318 13.28 4.21 6.33
CA LYS A 318 14.03 4.73 5.19
C LYS A 318 13.63 6.16 4.84
N ASP A 319 12.34 6.45 4.79
CA ASP A 319 11.82 7.80 4.49
C ASP A 319 12.22 8.81 5.58
N ARG A 320 12.21 8.40 6.85
CA ARG A 320 12.70 9.21 7.99
C ARG A 320 14.15 9.67 7.80
N ARG A 321 15.02 8.83 7.25
CA ARG A 321 16.43 9.22 6.97
C ARG A 321 16.50 10.37 5.97
N TYR A 322 15.72 10.31 4.90
CA TYR A 322 15.66 11.39 3.91
C TYR A 322 14.99 12.65 4.45
N ALA A 323 13.97 12.50 5.30
CA ALA A 323 13.33 13.63 5.97
C ALA A 323 14.31 14.36 6.91
N ILE A 324 15.15 13.61 7.65
CA ILE A 324 16.21 14.16 8.50
C ILE A 324 17.22 14.93 7.64
N ASP A 325 17.73 14.35 6.55
CA ASP A 325 18.66 15.04 5.65
C ASP A 325 18.07 16.35 5.13
N ALA A 326 16.83 16.30 4.64
CA ALA A 326 16.14 17.47 4.10
C ALA A 326 15.89 18.55 5.15
N ALA A 327 15.65 18.17 6.41
CA ALA A 327 15.52 19.11 7.52
C ALA A 327 16.88 19.78 7.83
N ILE A 328 17.94 18.98 7.98
CA ILE A 328 19.30 19.49 8.25
C ILE A 328 19.74 20.47 7.16
N VAL A 329 19.62 20.07 5.89
CA VAL A 329 20.01 20.91 4.74
C VAL A 329 19.19 22.20 4.70
N ARG A 330 17.89 22.14 4.98
CA ARG A 330 17.03 23.34 4.98
C ARG A 330 17.40 24.32 6.08
N ILE A 331 17.65 23.82 7.30
CA ILE A 331 18.09 24.62 8.44
C ILE A 331 19.45 25.26 8.13
N MET A 332 20.43 24.45 7.72
CA MET A 332 21.79 24.92 7.44
C MET A 332 21.86 25.88 6.26
N LYS A 333 21.04 25.67 5.21
CA LYS A 333 20.94 26.60 4.08
C LYS A 333 20.46 28.00 4.51
N SER A 334 19.56 28.06 5.50
CA SER A 334 19.02 29.29 6.06
C SER A 334 19.99 29.97 7.04
N ARG A 335 20.53 29.20 8.00
CA ARG A 335 21.41 29.73 9.06
C ARG A 335 22.84 29.99 8.60
N LYS A 336 23.31 29.29 7.56
CA LYS A 336 24.68 29.25 7.03
C LYS A 336 25.72 28.70 8.00
N VAL A 337 25.68 29.09 9.27
CA VAL A 337 26.55 28.62 10.34
C VAL A 337 25.67 28.31 11.56
N LEU A 338 25.83 27.14 12.17
CA LEU A 338 25.04 26.75 13.34
C LEU A 338 25.82 25.80 14.26
N GLY A 339 25.63 25.97 15.57
CA GLY A 339 26.19 25.05 16.57
C GLY A 339 25.48 23.70 16.59
N HIS A 340 26.20 22.63 16.95
CA HIS A 340 25.70 21.26 16.94
C HIS A 340 24.43 21.08 17.76
N GLN A 341 24.39 21.59 19.00
CA GLN A 341 23.23 21.45 19.86
C GLN A 341 22.00 22.19 19.29
N GLN A 342 22.20 23.39 18.74
CA GLN A 342 21.13 24.16 18.11
C GLN A 342 20.60 23.47 16.86
N LEU A 343 21.48 22.93 16.01
CA LEU A 343 21.07 22.17 14.82
C LEU A 343 20.24 20.94 15.18
N VAL A 344 20.66 20.17 16.19
CA VAL A 344 19.91 18.99 16.64
C VAL A 344 18.54 19.41 17.20
N LEU A 345 18.47 20.47 18.00
CA LEU A 345 17.20 20.96 18.57
C LEU A 345 16.23 21.46 17.48
N GLU A 346 16.70 22.28 16.53
CA GLU A 346 15.87 22.76 15.42
C GLU A 346 15.39 21.59 14.54
N CYS A 347 16.23 20.56 14.32
CA CYS A 347 15.82 19.35 13.60
C CYS A 347 14.72 18.59 14.34
N VAL A 348 14.86 18.40 15.66
CA VAL A 348 13.86 17.71 16.48
C VAL A 348 12.53 18.46 16.47
N GLU A 349 12.55 19.78 16.58
CA GLU A 349 11.35 20.62 16.53
C GLU A 349 10.65 20.53 15.16
N GLN A 350 11.42 20.65 14.07
CA GLN A 350 10.87 20.62 12.71
C GLN A 350 10.24 19.26 12.38
N LEU A 351 10.89 18.15 12.76
CA LEU A 351 10.46 16.79 12.46
C LEU A 351 9.40 16.27 13.44
N GLY A 352 9.38 16.79 14.68
CA GLY A 352 8.49 16.39 15.78
C GLY A 352 6.99 16.51 15.46
N ARG A 353 6.63 17.27 14.42
CA ARG A 353 5.26 17.35 13.90
C ARG A 353 4.77 16.03 13.28
N MET A 354 5.69 15.23 12.73
CA MET A 354 5.39 14.02 11.94
C MET A 354 5.81 12.72 12.65
N PHE A 355 6.97 12.71 13.29
CA PHE A 355 7.49 11.56 14.03
C PHE A 355 8.43 12.01 15.14
N LYS A 356 8.68 11.12 16.11
CA LYS A 356 9.68 11.39 17.15
C LYS A 356 11.08 11.05 16.61
N PRO A 357 11.96 12.04 16.35
CA PRO A 357 13.26 11.77 15.76
C PRO A 357 14.22 11.15 16.77
N ASP A 358 14.99 10.16 16.35
CA ASP A 358 16.12 9.67 17.14
C ASP A 358 17.31 10.63 16.99
N ILE A 359 17.76 11.19 18.12
CA ILE A 359 18.92 12.08 18.18
C ILE A 359 20.18 11.38 17.63
N LYS A 360 20.35 10.06 17.85
CA LYS A 360 21.48 9.32 17.29
C LYS A 360 21.40 9.26 15.77
N ALA A 361 20.21 9.07 15.23
CA ALA A 361 19.99 9.11 13.78
C ALA A 361 20.33 10.49 13.20
N ILE A 362 19.86 11.58 13.82
CA ILE A 362 20.21 12.95 13.40
C ILE A 362 21.73 13.15 13.36
N LYS A 363 22.43 12.78 14.44
CA LYS A 363 23.89 12.89 14.52
C LYS A 363 24.58 12.11 13.39
N LYS A 364 24.16 10.88 13.14
CA LYS A 364 24.67 10.07 12.03
C LYS A 364 24.47 10.75 10.68
N ARG A 365 23.28 11.32 10.44
CA ARG A 365 22.98 12.02 9.18
C ARG A 365 23.80 13.30 9.00
N ILE A 366 24.14 14.01 10.07
CA ILE A 366 25.06 15.15 10.01
C ILE A 366 26.43 14.71 9.47
N GLU A 367 27.01 13.63 10.00
CA GLU A 367 28.30 13.10 9.51
C GLU A 367 28.22 12.64 8.05
N ASP A 368 27.12 11.98 7.67
CA ASP A 368 26.89 11.56 6.28
C ASP A 368 26.80 12.77 5.32
N LEU A 369 26.21 13.89 5.77
CA LEU A 369 26.13 15.13 5.00
C LEU A 369 27.46 15.89 4.91
N ILE A 370 28.32 15.78 5.93
CA ILE A 370 29.69 16.30 5.87
C ILE A 370 30.50 15.51 4.84
N THR A 371 30.40 14.18 4.87
CA THR A 371 31.09 13.29 3.91
C THR A 371 30.66 13.53 2.46
N ARG A 372 29.45 14.09 2.25
CA ARG A 372 28.90 14.44 0.95
C ARG A 372 29.09 15.92 0.58
N ASP A 373 29.92 16.65 1.33
CA ASP A 373 30.24 18.06 1.11
C ASP A 373 29.02 19.02 1.14
N TYR A 374 27.95 18.66 1.85
CA TYR A 374 26.85 19.60 2.13
C TYR A 374 27.16 20.53 3.30
N LEU A 375 27.98 20.04 4.23
CA LEU A 375 28.35 20.71 5.47
C LEU A 375 29.85 20.53 5.72
N GLU A 376 30.46 21.47 6.42
CA GLU A 376 31.81 21.30 7.00
C GLU A 376 31.80 21.65 8.48
N ARG A 377 32.78 21.14 9.22
CA ARG A 377 33.07 21.63 10.57
C ARG A 377 33.88 22.91 10.48
N ASP A 378 33.58 23.85 11.36
CA ASP A 378 34.38 25.06 11.52
C ASP A 378 35.82 24.69 11.95
N LYS A 379 36.80 25.42 11.41
CA LYS A 379 38.24 25.16 11.65
C LYS A 379 38.65 25.46 13.09
N GLU A 380 38.00 26.42 13.74
CA GLU A 380 38.31 26.84 15.11
C GLU A 380 37.47 26.10 16.14
N ASN A 381 36.22 25.76 15.79
CA ASN A 381 35.30 25.07 16.69
C ASN A 381 34.61 23.86 16.02
N PRO A 382 35.05 22.62 16.30
CA PRO A 382 34.45 21.40 15.73
C PRO A 382 32.96 21.18 16.09
N ASN A 383 32.42 21.91 17.06
CA ASN A 383 30.99 21.90 17.41
C ASN A 383 30.15 22.88 16.60
N THR A 384 30.75 23.59 15.65
CA THR A 384 30.06 24.51 14.74
C THR A 384 30.13 23.94 13.32
N PHE A 385 29.00 23.98 12.62
CA PHE A 385 28.91 23.55 11.22
C PHE A 385 28.70 24.74 10.30
N ARG A 386 29.26 24.67 9.09
CA ARG A 386 29.05 25.64 8.00
C ARG A 386 28.42 24.94 6.81
N TYR A 387 27.51 25.63 6.12
CA TYR A 387 26.85 25.12 4.91
C TYR A 387 27.69 25.42 3.66
N LEU A 388 27.89 24.41 2.81
CA LEU A 388 28.81 24.49 1.66
C LEU A 388 28.13 24.67 0.29
N ALA A 389 26.85 24.32 0.17
CA ALA A 389 26.16 24.20 -1.13
C ALA A 389 25.29 25.41 -1.55
#